data_AF-A0A920K345-F1
#
_entry.id   AF-A0A920K345-F1
#
_cell.length_a   1.000
_cell.length_b   1.000
_cell.length_c   1.000
_cell.angle_alpha   90.00
_cell.angle_beta   90.00
_cell.angle_gamma   90.00
#
_symmetry.space_group_name_H-M   'P 1'
#
loop_
_entity.id
_entity.type
_entity.pdbx_description
1 polymer ?
#
loop_
_entity_poly.entity_id
_entity_poly.type
_entity_poly.pdbx_seq_one_letter_code
_entity_poly.pdbx_strand_id
1 'polypeptide(L)' 'MIKNIKIKKDFNQRLDKYFKNLYTSFTQGFIEKNIRKKNILINNSITKANYLVKFNDNLKY' A
#
# COMPACT_ATOMS: atom_id res chain seq x y z
N MET A 1 4.92 0.81 15.79
CA MET A 1 4.40 2.17 15.53
C MET A 1 3.65 2.10 14.21
N ILE A 2 2.32 2.24 14.24
CA ILE A 2 1.48 2.08 13.05
C ILE A 2 1.42 3.43 12.33
N LYS A 3 1.72 3.46 11.03
CA LYS A 3 1.55 4.65 10.19
C LYS A 3 0.21 4.56 9.45
N ASN A 4 -0.53 5.66 9.48
CA ASN A 4 -1.76 5.80 8.71
C ASN A 4 -1.55 6.86 7.61
N ILE A 5 -1.79 6.50 6.36
CA ILE A 5 -1.73 7.42 5.21
C ILE A 5 -3.07 7.38 4.50
N LYS A 6 -3.64 8.57 4.28
CA LYS A 6 -4.84 8.72 3.47
C LYS A 6 -4.47 9.11 2.04
N ILE A 7 -5.02 8.41 1.06
CA ILE A 7 -4.81 8.68 -0.35
C ILE A 7 -5.56 9.96 -0.74
N LYS A 8 -4.81 11.02 -1.06
CA LYS A 8 -5.35 12.35 -1.37
C LYS A 8 -5.58 12.60 -2.87
N LYS A 9 -5.15 11.68 -3.74
CA LYS A 9 -5.34 11.78 -5.20
C LYS A 9 -5.59 10.41 -5.78
N ASP A 10 -6.33 10.36 -6.87
CA ASP A 10 -6.49 9.12 -7.61
C ASP A 10 -5.20 8.83 -8.37
N PHE A 11 -4.39 7.91 -7.83
CA PHE A 11 -3.13 7.52 -8.45
C PHE A 11 -3.36 6.52 -9.59
N ASN A 12 -4.53 5.86 -9.62
CA ASN A 12 -4.86 4.77 -10.54
C ASN A 12 -3.71 3.74 -10.68
N GLN A 13 -2.97 3.53 -9.59
CA GLN A 13 -1.77 2.70 -9.50
C GLN A 13 -2.03 1.50 -8.61
N ARG A 14 -1.31 0.42 -8.90
CA ARG A 14 -1.29 -0.75 -8.01
C ARG A 14 -0.62 -0.43 -6.69
N LEU A 15 -1.05 -1.09 -5.63
CA LEU A 15 -0.54 -0.94 -4.26
C LEU A 15 0.98 -1.15 -4.21
N ASP A 16 1.48 -2.19 -4.88
CA ASP A 16 2.93 -2.46 -4.97
C ASP A 16 3.71 -1.26 -5.53
N LYS A 17 3.24 -0.70 -6.65
CA LYS A 17 3.86 0.45 -7.32
C LYS A 17 3.74 1.72 -6.50
N TYR A 18 2.60 1.92 -5.84
CA TYR A 18 2.39 3.05 -4.94
C TYR A 18 3.38 3.02 -3.77
N PHE A 19 3.55 1.87 -3.11
CA PHE A 19 4.54 1.70 -2.06
C PHE A 19 5.97 1.86 -2.57
N LYS A 20 6.28 1.40 -3.78
CA LYS A 20 7.61 1.57 -4.39
C LYS A 20 7.93 3.05 -4.65
N ASN A 21 6.93 3.84 -5.04
CA ASN A 21 7.10 5.29 -5.22
C ASN A 21 7.23 6.03 -3.88
N LEU A 22 6.51 5.59 -2.85
CA LEU A 22 6.61 6.13 -1.48
C LEU A 22 7.94 5.78 -0.81
N TYR A 23 8.43 4.56 -1.06
CA TYR A 23 9.62 3.99 -0.47
C TYR A 23 10.53 3.47 -1.58
N THR A 24 11.19 4.40 -2.25
CA THR A 24 12.17 4.11 -3.31
C THR A 24 13.34 3.25 -2.83
N SER A 25 13.61 3.22 -1.52
CA SER A 25 14.62 2.35 -0.90
C SER A 25 14.18 0.89 -0.76
N PHE A 26 12.88 0.57 -0.86
CA PHE A 26 12.40 -0.80 -0.73
C PHE A 26 12.33 -1.51 -2.09
N THR A 27 12.75 -2.78 -2.08
CA THR A 27 12.62 -3.65 -3.25
C THR A 27 11.17 -4.12 -3.41
N GLN A 28 10.79 -4.41 -4.66
CA GLN A 28 9.45 -4.91 -4.96
C GLN A 28 9.12 -6.19 -4.18
N GLY A 29 10.06 -7.12 -4.06
CA GLY A 29 9.89 -8.34 -3.27
C GLY A 29 9.67 -8.08 -1.77
N PHE A 30 10.31 -7.04 -1.21
CA PHE A 30 10.08 -6.65 0.19
C PHE A 30 8.66 -6.12 0.40
N ILE A 31 8.16 -5.28 -0.52
CA ILE A 31 6.79 -4.74 -0.49
C ILE A 31 5.77 -5.88 -0.61
N GLU A 32 5.92 -6.75 -1.63
CA GLU A 32 5.03 -7.90 -1.83
C GLU A 32 5.03 -8.84 -0.62
N LYS A 33 6.18 -9.07 0.01
CA LYS A 33 6.28 -9.87 1.23
C LYS A 33 5.53 -9.25 2.41
N ASN A 34 5.58 -7.93 2.58
CA ASN A 34 4.83 -7.23 3.62
C ASN A 34 3.33 -7.25 3.37
N ILE A 35 2.90 -7.09 2.12
CA ILE A 35 1.50 -7.20 1.72
C ILE A 35 1.00 -8.64 1.97
N ARG A 36 1.78 -9.66 1.60
CA ARG A 36 1.46 -11.08 1.83
C ARG A 36 1.40 -11.45 3.32
N LYS A 37 2.26 -10.83 4.14
CA LYS A 37 2.26 -10.98 5.60
C LYS A 37 1.07 -10.28 6.28
N LYS A 38 0.22 -9.57 5.54
CA LYS A 38 -0.94 -8.82 6.08
C LYS A 38 -0.53 -7.67 7.01
N ASN A 39 0.68 -7.15 6.85
CA ASN A 39 1.16 -5.99 7.60
C ASN A 39 0.56 -4.67 7.07
N ILE A 40 0.06 -4.68 5.83
CA ILE A 40 -0.54 -3.53 5.17
C ILE A 40 -2.05 -3.77 5.08
N LEU A 41 -2.81 -2.81 5.59
CA LEU A 41 -4.26 -2.78 5.58
C LEU A 41 -4.73 -1.56 4.77
N ILE A 42 -5.70 -1.75 3.90
CA ILE A 42 -6.39 -0.67 3.20
C ILE A 42 -7.82 -0.62 3.71
N ASN A 43 -8.24 0.54 4.19
CA ASN A 43 -9.56 0.74 4.78
C ASN A 43 -9.88 -0.34 5.84
N ASN A 44 -8.90 -0.62 6.72
CA ASN A 44 -8.96 -1.66 7.74
C ASN A 44 -9.14 -3.11 7.21
N SER A 45 -8.98 -3.33 5.91
CA SER A 45 -9.10 -4.62 5.25
C SER A 45 -7.76 -5.11 4.70
N ILE A 46 -7.55 -6.42 4.71
CA ILE A 46 -6.35 -7.03 4.12
C ILE A 46 -6.47 -6.97 2.60
N THR A 47 -5.42 -6.48 1.95
CA THR A 47 -5.40 -6.33 0.48
C THR A 47 -4.24 -7.07 -0.16
N LYS A 48 -4.39 -7.35 -1.46
CA LYS A 48 -3.36 -7.98 -2.30
C LYS A 48 -2.48 -6.90 -2.94
N ALA A 49 -1.29 -7.30 -3.40
CA ALA A 49 -0.36 -6.39 -4.07
C ALA A 49 -0.95 -5.76 -5.35
N ASN A 50 -1.74 -6.52 -6.09
CA ASN A 50 -2.43 -6.07 -7.30
C ASN A 50 -3.61 -5.13 -7.03
N TYR A 51 -3.92 -4.81 -5.76
CA TYR A 51 -5.01 -3.89 -5.45
C TYR A 51 -4.74 -2.52 -6.08
N LEU A 52 -5.77 -1.96 -6.71
CA LEU A 52 -5.70 -0.63 -7.32
C LEU A 52 -6.05 0.40 -6.26
N VAL A 53 -5.09 1.26 -5.91
CA VAL A 53 -5.23 2.26 -4.86
C VAL A 53 -6.20 3.34 -5.33
N LYS A 54 -7.27 3.57 -4.57
CA LYS A 54 -8.32 4.53 -4.92
C LYS A 54 -8.21 5.79 -4.09
N PHE A 55 -8.75 6.88 -4.63
CA PHE A 55 -8.95 8.09 -3.86
C PHE A 55 -9.70 7.81 -2.54
N ASN A 56 -9.28 8.47 -1.45
CA ASN A 56 -9.86 8.37 -0.12
C ASN A 56 -9.60 7.04 0.63
N ASP A 57 -8.84 6.10 0.03
CA ASP A 57 -8.39 4.91 0.73
C ASP A 57 -7.48 5.26 1.92
N ASN A 58 -7.62 4.48 2.99
CA ASN A 58 -6.87 4.65 4.22
C ASN A 58 -5.87 3.51 4.37
N LEU A 59 -4.60 3.76 4.08
CA LEU A 59 -3.53 2.79 4.28
C LEU A 59 -3.04 2.80 5.72
N LYS A 60 -2.83 1.62 6.26
CA LYS A 60 -2.32 1.39 7.60
C LYS A 60 -1.24 0.31 7.55
N TYR A 61 -0.02 0.64 7.97
CA TYR A 61 1.14 -0.26 7.89
C TYR A 61 2.26 0.11 8.87
#